data_AF-A0A2K9FDA3-F1
#
_entry.id   AF-A0A2K9FDA3-F1
#
_cell.length_a   1.000
_cell.length_b   1.000
_cell.length_c   1.000
_cell.angle_alpha   90.00
_cell.angle_beta   90.00
_cell.angle_gamma   90.00
#
_symmetry.space_group_name_H-M   'P 1'
#
loop_
_entity.id
_entity.type
_entity.pdbx_description
1 polymer ?
#
loop_
_entity_poly.entity_id
_entity_poly.type
_entity_poly.pdbx_seq_one_letter_code
_entity_poly.pdbx_strand_id
1 'polypeptide(L)'
;MTSRWWAVIATACAAVLLMSLAVVQSATAAPAWPVLRNGSTGANVSTAQYLLRDRGYDIAVDGEFGPATENTVLTFQQSKGYGADGVIGAETWPGLISTVRAGDSGDTVAAAQTALNKFGYGLAVDGEFGPATASAVTDFQSTKGLSADGIVGPQTWQSLLGEGGGDDGGGCAVPAEPDPEVLKTVYRTGIELGVTDRVMLAGFEAGVVESNMNNLDCGDRDSLGVFQQRPSQGWGTPEQIMNVSYASNAFFTPAIKVAANNPGMSAGQVAQSVQVSAYPDRYDAVEATALALIERAKGL
;
A
#
# COMPACT_ATOMS: atom_id res chain seq x y z
N MET A 1 -49.85 -22.16 -83.05
CA MET A 1 -50.54 -23.24 -82.33
C MET A 1 -50.22 -23.10 -80.85
N THR A 2 -51.27 -23.14 -80.00
CA THR A 2 -51.28 -23.42 -78.53
C THR A 2 -50.42 -22.52 -77.63
N SER A 3 -50.98 -21.54 -76.90
CA SER A 3 -51.52 -21.64 -75.51
C SER A 3 -50.45 -22.11 -74.49
N ARG A 4 -50.21 -21.51 -73.31
CA ARG A 4 -51.10 -21.05 -72.23
C ARG A 4 -50.33 -20.12 -71.28
N TRP A 5 -51.08 -19.34 -70.49
CA TRP A 5 -50.71 -18.51 -69.34
C TRP A 5 -49.97 -19.36 -68.24
N TRP A 6 -49.27 -18.85 -67.23
CA TRP A 6 -49.74 -18.19 -66.00
C TRP A 6 -48.54 -17.59 -65.24
N ALA A 7 -48.77 -16.49 -64.52
CA ALA A 7 -47.81 -15.76 -63.70
C ALA A 7 -47.39 -16.51 -62.41
N VAL A 8 -46.12 -16.36 -61.99
CA VAL A 8 -45.69 -16.54 -60.59
C VAL A 8 -44.64 -15.47 -60.23
N ILE A 9 -45.12 -14.49 -59.46
CA ILE A 9 -44.50 -13.75 -58.35
C ILE A 9 -42.96 -13.67 -58.33
N ALA A 10 -42.45 -12.45 -58.54
CA ALA A 10 -41.08 -12.06 -58.27
C ALA A 10 -40.78 -12.17 -56.77
N THR A 11 -39.81 -13.02 -56.39
CA THR A 11 -39.21 -13.00 -55.06
C THR A 11 -37.88 -12.26 -55.16
N ALA A 12 -37.83 -11.05 -54.61
CA ALA A 12 -36.60 -10.29 -54.47
C ALA A 12 -35.76 -10.90 -53.32
N CYS A 13 -34.67 -11.60 -53.65
CA CYS A 13 -33.65 -11.95 -52.67
C CYS A 13 -32.79 -10.70 -52.38
N ALA A 14 -33.19 -9.91 -51.39
CA ALA A 14 -32.31 -8.93 -50.78
C ALA A 14 -31.36 -9.65 -49.81
N ALA A 15 -30.12 -9.88 -50.23
CA ALA A 15 -29.05 -10.33 -49.34
C ALA A 15 -28.67 -9.16 -48.41
N VAL A 16 -29.23 -9.15 -47.19
CA VAL A 16 -28.78 -8.25 -46.13
C VAL A 16 -27.48 -8.82 -45.58
N LEU A 17 -26.36 -8.24 -46.01
CA LEU A 17 -25.04 -8.48 -45.42
C LEU A 17 -25.04 -7.84 -44.02
N LEU A 18 -25.42 -8.60 -43.01
CA LEU A 18 -25.17 -8.22 -41.61
C LEU A 18 -23.67 -8.35 -41.36
N MET A 19 -22.92 -7.27 -41.58
CA MET A 19 -21.59 -7.12 -40.98
C MET A 19 -21.79 -7.08 -39.47
N SER A 20 -21.57 -8.22 -38.81
CA SER A 20 -21.42 -8.26 -37.36
C SER A 20 -20.18 -7.44 -37.00
N LEU A 21 -20.40 -6.21 -36.52
CA LEU A 21 -19.43 -5.53 -35.69
C LEU A 21 -19.24 -6.41 -34.46
N ALA A 22 -18.22 -7.27 -34.48
CA ALA A 22 -17.68 -7.80 -33.25
C ALA A 22 -17.26 -6.58 -32.43
N VAL A 23 -18.03 -6.25 -31.40
CA VAL A 23 -17.55 -5.41 -30.32
C VAL A 23 -16.42 -6.21 -29.71
N VAL A 24 -15.19 -5.91 -30.13
CA VAL A 24 -14.00 -6.39 -29.44
C VAL A 24 -14.03 -5.67 -28.10
N GLN A 25 -14.65 -6.32 -27.12
CA GLN A 25 -14.70 -5.84 -25.77
C GLN A 25 -13.26 -5.89 -25.27
N SER A 26 -12.61 -4.72 -25.20
CA SER A 26 -11.25 -4.60 -24.68
C SER A 26 -11.21 -5.26 -23.31
N ALA A 27 -10.34 -6.26 -23.14
CA ALA A 27 -10.06 -6.82 -21.83
C ALA A 27 -9.66 -5.65 -20.92
N THR A 28 -10.42 -5.43 -19.85
CA THR A 28 -10.05 -4.48 -18.80
C THR A 28 -8.67 -4.85 -18.28
N ALA A 29 -7.75 -3.90 -18.27
CA ALA A 29 -6.41 -4.14 -17.74
C ALA A 29 -6.52 -4.62 -16.29
N ALA A 30 -5.70 -5.61 -15.91
CA ALA A 30 -5.66 -6.11 -14.55
C ALA A 30 -5.36 -4.97 -13.56
N PRO A 31 -5.94 -5.00 -12.36
CA PRO A 31 -5.73 -3.94 -11.38
C PRO A 31 -4.26 -3.85 -10.95
N ALA A 32 -3.85 -2.65 -10.54
CA ALA A 32 -2.52 -2.46 -9.97
C ALA A 32 -2.40 -3.24 -8.65
N TRP A 33 -1.20 -3.75 -8.37
CA TRP A 33 -0.91 -4.32 -7.06
C TRP A 33 -1.01 -3.22 -5.99
N PRO A 34 -1.64 -3.49 -4.84
CA PRO A 34 -1.68 -2.52 -3.75
C PRO A 34 -0.27 -2.29 -3.20
N VAL A 35 -0.04 -1.11 -2.61
CA VAL A 35 1.22 -0.80 -1.94
C VAL A 35 1.02 -0.87 -0.44
N LEU A 36 1.65 -1.85 0.21
CA LEU A 36 1.63 -1.96 1.68
C LEU A 36 2.96 -1.53 2.27
N ARG A 37 2.90 -0.74 3.33
CA ARG A 37 4.05 -0.20 4.06
C ARG A 37 3.65 0.00 5.53
N ASN A 38 4.61 0.40 6.38
CA ASN A 38 4.29 0.67 7.78
C ASN A 38 3.08 1.62 7.94
N GLY A 39 2.18 1.29 8.86
CA GLY A 39 0.91 2.00 9.08
C GLY A 39 -0.25 1.52 8.20
N SER A 40 0.01 0.71 7.17
CA SER A 40 -1.06 0.00 6.45
C SER A 40 -1.76 -0.98 7.39
N THR A 41 -3.07 -1.16 7.24
CA THR A 41 -3.83 -2.14 8.03
C THR A 41 -4.86 -2.87 7.16
N GLY A 42 -5.51 -3.90 7.71
CA GLY A 42 -6.65 -4.57 7.10
C GLY A 42 -6.33 -5.87 6.36
N ALA A 43 -7.30 -6.38 5.61
CA ALA A 43 -7.26 -7.72 5.05
C ALA A 43 -6.08 -7.96 4.09
N ASN A 44 -5.65 -6.95 3.33
CA ASN A 44 -4.48 -7.07 2.45
C ASN A 44 -3.19 -7.23 3.27
N VAL A 45 -3.09 -6.61 4.45
CA VAL A 45 -1.96 -6.80 5.37
C VAL A 45 -1.99 -8.20 5.97
N SER A 46 -3.14 -8.66 6.49
CA SER A 46 -3.26 -10.03 6.99
C SER A 46 -2.93 -11.06 5.91
N THR A 47 -3.34 -10.81 4.66
CA THR A 47 -3.01 -11.65 3.50
C THR A 47 -1.50 -11.68 3.26
N ALA A 48 -0.83 -10.53 3.26
CA ALA A 48 0.63 -10.47 3.15
C ALA A 48 1.33 -11.21 4.30
N GLN A 49 0.83 -11.08 5.53
CA GLN A 49 1.43 -11.71 6.69
C GLN A 49 1.32 -13.25 6.62
N TYR A 50 0.17 -13.79 6.21
CA TYR A 50 0.04 -15.23 5.94
C TYR A 50 1.00 -15.67 4.83
N LEU A 51 1.10 -14.92 3.73
CA LEU A 51 2.04 -15.26 2.64
C LEU A 51 3.50 -15.23 3.10
N LEU A 52 3.90 -14.28 3.95
CA LEU A 52 5.23 -14.26 4.55
C LEU A 52 5.46 -15.48 5.45
N ARG A 53 4.46 -15.89 6.23
CA ARG A 53 4.53 -17.07 7.09
C ARG A 53 4.69 -18.36 6.26
N ASP A 54 4.01 -18.48 5.13
CA ASP A 54 4.21 -19.54 4.13
C ASP A 54 5.66 -19.61 3.60
N ARG A 55 6.37 -18.48 3.57
CA ARG A 55 7.80 -18.42 3.21
C ARG A 55 8.75 -18.78 4.35
N GLY A 56 8.21 -19.19 5.49
CA GLY A 56 8.98 -19.61 6.66
C GLY A 56 9.38 -18.47 7.59
N TYR A 57 8.79 -17.29 7.44
CA TYR A 57 9.01 -16.21 8.40
C TYR A 57 8.07 -16.34 9.60
N ASP A 58 8.62 -16.28 10.80
CA ASP A 58 7.84 -16.29 12.03
C ASP A 58 7.33 -14.87 12.35
N ILE A 59 6.11 -14.59 11.91
CA ILE A 59 5.44 -13.30 12.16
C ILE A 59 4.00 -13.50 12.63
N ALA A 60 3.49 -12.54 13.41
CA ALA A 60 2.07 -12.47 13.75
C ALA A 60 1.24 -12.11 12.51
N VAL A 61 0.00 -12.58 12.49
CA VAL A 61 -1.01 -12.16 11.51
C VAL A 61 -2.06 -11.40 12.30
N ASP A 62 -1.83 -10.10 12.43
CA ASP A 62 -2.67 -9.17 13.20
C ASP A 62 -3.40 -8.17 12.28
N GLY A 63 -3.07 -8.16 10.98
CA GLY A 63 -3.62 -7.19 10.04
C GLY A 63 -3.07 -5.78 10.21
N GLU A 64 -1.98 -5.62 10.96
CA GLU A 64 -1.27 -4.36 11.15
C GLU A 64 0.11 -4.45 10.50
N PHE A 65 0.37 -3.57 9.54
CA PHE A 65 1.67 -3.51 8.91
C PHE A 65 2.55 -2.69 9.82
N GLY A 66 3.01 -3.34 10.89
CA GLY A 66 3.96 -2.78 11.81
C GLY A 66 5.40 -3.08 11.39
N PRO A 67 6.35 -2.65 12.23
CA PRO A 67 7.77 -2.81 11.91
C PRO A 67 8.32 -4.22 11.92
N ALA A 68 7.69 -5.14 12.63
CA ALA A 68 8.00 -6.56 12.50
C ALA A 68 7.69 -7.07 11.08
N THR A 69 6.53 -6.67 10.53
CA THR A 69 6.14 -6.97 9.15
C THR A 69 7.12 -6.35 8.16
N GLU A 70 7.48 -5.07 8.33
CA GLU A 70 8.44 -4.38 7.46
C GLU A 70 9.83 -5.02 7.46
N ASN A 71 10.40 -5.32 8.62
CA ASN A 71 11.71 -5.98 8.72
C ASN A 71 11.71 -7.36 8.06
N THR A 72 10.57 -8.05 8.14
CA THR A 72 10.38 -9.34 7.46
C THR A 72 10.31 -9.15 5.95
N VAL A 73 9.62 -8.11 5.47
CA VAL A 73 9.57 -7.75 4.04
C VAL A 73 10.96 -7.37 3.52
N LEU A 74 11.73 -6.57 4.26
CA LEU A 74 13.13 -6.26 3.94
C LEU A 74 13.96 -7.53 3.78
N THR A 75 13.86 -8.45 4.73
CA THR A 75 14.57 -9.74 4.69
C THR A 75 14.14 -10.58 3.50
N PHE A 76 12.85 -10.61 3.20
CA PHE A 76 12.30 -11.30 2.04
C PHE A 76 12.83 -10.71 0.73
N GLN A 77 12.76 -9.40 0.56
CA GLN A 77 13.28 -8.70 -0.62
C GLN A 77 14.77 -8.96 -0.81
N GLN A 78 15.57 -8.86 0.26
CA GLN A 78 17.00 -9.19 0.22
C GLN A 78 17.25 -10.64 -0.21
N SER A 79 16.47 -11.59 0.30
CA SER A 79 16.59 -13.00 -0.08
C SER A 79 16.30 -13.28 -1.56
N LYS A 80 15.51 -12.40 -2.20
CA LYS A 80 15.13 -12.48 -3.60
C LYS A 80 16.00 -11.62 -4.52
N GLY A 81 16.82 -10.72 -3.96
CA GLY A 81 17.61 -9.74 -4.71
C GLY A 81 16.79 -8.56 -5.26
N TYR A 82 15.66 -8.24 -4.62
CA TYR A 82 14.83 -7.08 -4.95
C TYR A 82 15.38 -5.79 -4.34
N GLY A 83 14.82 -4.64 -4.73
CA GLY A 83 15.01 -3.41 -3.97
C GLY A 83 14.49 -3.62 -2.54
N ALA A 84 15.38 -3.65 -1.55
CA ALA A 84 15.02 -3.89 -0.15
C ALA A 84 14.55 -2.59 0.51
N ASP A 85 13.36 -2.14 0.12
CA ASP A 85 12.72 -0.89 0.58
C ASP A 85 11.68 -1.11 1.70
N GLY A 86 11.40 -2.37 2.08
CA GLY A 86 10.44 -2.73 3.13
C GLY A 86 8.98 -2.60 2.71
N VAL A 87 8.73 -2.31 1.43
CA VAL A 87 7.39 -2.06 0.87
C VAL A 87 6.93 -3.28 0.08
N ILE A 88 5.69 -3.73 0.32
CA ILE A 88 5.07 -4.75 -0.53
C ILE A 88 4.35 -4.04 -1.67
N GLY A 89 5.05 -3.90 -2.80
CA GLY A 89 4.55 -3.30 -4.03
C GLY A 89 4.60 -4.24 -5.23
N ALA A 90 4.59 -3.67 -6.43
CA ALA A 90 4.50 -4.42 -7.70
C ALA A 90 5.65 -5.43 -7.93
N GLU A 91 6.83 -5.21 -7.35
CA GLU A 91 7.95 -6.16 -7.40
C GLU A 91 7.79 -7.28 -6.36
N THR A 92 7.36 -6.93 -5.13
CA THR A 92 7.31 -7.86 -4.00
C THR A 92 6.14 -8.84 -4.06
N TRP A 93 4.95 -8.39 -4.48
CA TRP A 93 3.73 -9.23 -4.49
C TRP A 93 3.85 -10.50 -5.35
N PRO A 94 4.29 -10.44 -6.62
CA PRO A 94 4.50 -11.64 -7.43
C PRO A 94 5.50 -12.60 -6.79
N GLY A 95 6.45 -12.05 -6.03
CA GLY A 95 7.39 -12.82 -5.24
C GLY A 95 6.72 -13.60 -4.13
N LEU A 96 5.71 -13.04 -3.43
CA LEU A 96 5.05 -13.58 -2.23
C LEU A 96 3.93 -14.59 -2.50
N ILE A 97 3.24 -14.49 -3.63
CA ILE A 97 2.09 -15.33 -3.92
C ILE A 97 2.50 -16.74 -4.38
N SER A 98 1.65 -17.71 -4.09
CA SER A 98 1.74 -19.09 -4.59
C SER A 98 0.35 -19.52 -5.09
N THR A 99 0.31 -20.40 -6.10
CA THR A 99 -0.99 -20.89 -6.62
C THR A 99 -1.61 -21.90 -5.66
N VAL A 100 -2.89 -21.72 -5.32
CA VAL A 100 -3.65 -22.66 -4.48
C VAL A 100 -4.98 -23.06 -5.12
N ARG A 101 -5.42 -24.29 -4.82
CA ARG A 101 -6.62 -24.93 -5.37
C ARG A 101 -7.24 -25.92 -4.37
N ALA A 102 -8.40 -26.46 -4.73
CA ALA A 102 -9.11 -27.43 -3.90
C ALA A 102 -8.22 -28.59 -3.45
N GLY A 103 -8.25 -28.87 -2.15
CA GLY A 103 -7.42 -29.89 -1.48
C GLY A 103 -6.08 -29.39 -0.94
N ASP A 104 -5.64 -28.19 -1.32
CA ASP A 104 -4.47 -27.57 -0.70
C ASP A 104 -4.79 -27.12 0.74
N SER A 105 -3.75 -26.96 1.56
CA SER A 105 -3.88 -26.43 2.92
C SER A 105 -2.65 -25.61 3.33
N GLY A 106 -2.79 -24.79 4.38
CA GLY A 106 -1.71 -23.97 4.95
C GLY A 106 -1.94 -22.47 4.85
N ASP A 107 -0.90 -21.68 5.17
CA ASP A 107 -1.00 -20.22 5.27
C ASP A 107 -1.39 -19.54 3.95
N THR A 108 -0.93 -20.04 2.79
CA THR A 108 -1.38 -19.49 1.49
C THR A 108 -2.87 -19.66 1.26
N VAL A 109 -3.48 -20.73 1.79
CA VAL A 109 -4.94 -20.92 1.71
C VAL A 109 -5.65 -19.97 2.67
N ALA A 110 -5.14 -19.77 3.89
CA ALA A 110 -5.66 -18.78 4.83
C ALA A 110 -5.57 -17.35 4.26
N ALA A 111 -4.50 -17.05 3.54
CA ALA A 111 -4.33 -15.80 2.79
C ALA A 111 -5.43 -15.64 1.73
N ALA A 112 -5.71 -16.69 0.94
CA ALA A 112 -6.75 -16.65 -0.08
C ALA A 112 -8.16 -16.46 0.52
N GLN A 113 -8.46 -17.19 1.60
CA GLN A 113 -9.73 -17.06 2.34
C GLN A 113 -9.91 -15.65 2.90
N THR A 114 -8.85 -15.06 3.47
CA THR A 114 -8.82 -13.69 3.99
C THR A 114 -9.10 -12.68 2.88
N ALA A 115 -8.40 -12.81 1.73
CA ALA A 115 -8.59 -11.91 0.60
C ALA A 115 -9.99 -12.03 -0.02
N LEU A 116 -10.56 -13.24 -0.08
CA LEU A 116 -11.95 -13.46 -0.54
C LEU A 116 -12.96 -12.81 0.42
N ASN A 117 -12.76 -12.90 1.73
CA ASN A 117 -13.69 -12.33 2.71
C ASN A 117 -13.88 -10.82 2.59
N LYS A 118 -12.89 -10.11 2.01
CA LYS A 118 -13.02 -8.70 1.61
C LYS A 118 -14.20 -8.42 0.67
N PHE A 119 -14.59 -9.42 -0.11
CA PHE A 119 -15.73 -9.38 -1.03
C PHE A 119 -17.02 -9.97 -0.45
N GLY A 120 -17.04 -10.25 0.87
CA GLY A 120 -18.25 -10.66 1.58
C GLY A 120 -18.56 -12.15 1.56
N TYR A 121 -17.62 -13.01 1.16
CA TYR A 121 -17.85 -14.47 1.09
C TYR A 121 -18.03 -15.16 2.46
N GLY A 122 -17.59 -14.54 3.56
CA GLY A 122 -17.84 -15.04 4.92
C GLY A 122 -17.25 -16.43 5.22
N LEU A 123 -16.14 -16.79 4.58
CA LEU A 123 -15.41 -18.03 4.78
C LEU A 123 -14.76 -18.09 6.17
N ALA A 124 -14.67 -19.28 6.74
CA ALA A 124 -13.71 -19.53 7.81
C ALA A 124 -12.28 -19.37 7.25
N VAL A 125 -11.40 -18.75 8.02
CA VAL A 125 -9.96 -18.66 7.72
C VAL A 125 -9.26 -19.80 8.46
N ASP A 126 -9.48 -21.01 7.98
CA ASP A 126 -8.99 -22.26 8.58
C ASP A 126 -7.75 -22.82 7.88
N GLY A 127 -7.37 -22.24 6.73
CA GLY A 127 -6.25 -22.72 5.93
C GLY A 127 -6.55 -24.02 5.20
N GLU A 128 -7.81 -24.43 5.06
CA GLU A 128 -8.22 -25.59 4.27
C GLU A 128 -8.97 -25.18 3.00
N PHE A 129 -8.47 -25.59 1.83
CA PHE A 129 -9.11 -25.25 0.57
C PHE A 129 -10.24 -26.25 0.29
N GLY A 130 -11.29 -26.14 1.09
CA GLY A 130 -12.48 -26.97 1.00
C GLY A 130 -13.50 -26.50 -0.04
N PRO A 131 -14.66 -27.18 -0.12
CA PRO A 131 -15.72 -26.85 -1.09
C PRO A 131 -16.24 -25.42 -1.00
N ALA A 132 -16.31 -24.83 0.21
CA ALA A 132 -16.75 -23.45 0.41
C ALA A 132 -15.77 -22.46 -0.25
N THR A 133 -14.46 -22.63 -0.02
CA THR A 133 -13.42 -21.81 -0.67
C THR A 133 -13.42 -21.99 -2.17
N ALA A 134 -13.56 -23.23 -2.68
CA ALA A 134 -13.66 -23.48 -4.12
C ALA A 134 -14.87 -22.80 -4.78
N SER A 135 -16.02 -22.82 -4.11
CA SER A 135 -17.22 -22.12 -4.57
C SER A 135 -16.99 -20.61 -4.60
N ALA A 136 -16.40 -20.04 -3.54
CA ALA A 136 -16.12 -18.61 -3.45
C ALA A 136 -15.12 -18.15 -4.52
N VAL A 137 -14.07 -18.93 -4.80
CA VAL A 137 -13.09 -18.60 -5.85
C VAL A 137 -13.75 -18.61 -7.23
N THR A 138 -14.54 -19.62 -7.54
CA THR A 138 -15.21 -19.74 -8.84
C THR A 138 -16.22 -18.60 -9.05
N ASP A 139 -16.97 -18.24 -8.00
CA ASP A 139 -17.89 -17.10 -8.04
C ASP A 139 -17.13 -15.78 -8.20
N PHE A 140 -16.09 -15.55 -7.40
CA PHE A 140 -15.24 -14.37 -7.48
C PHE A 140 -14.69 -14.19 -8.89
N GLN A 141 -14.08 -15.23 -9.45
CA GLN A 141 -13.57 -15.22 -10.82
C GLN A 141 -14.66 -14.86 -11.84
N SER A 142 -15.85 -15.45 -11.72
CA SER A 142 -16.98 -15.15 -12.59
C SER A 142 -17.42 -13.68 -12.49
N THR A 143 -17.53 -13.14 -11.27
CA THR A 143 -17.91 -11.73 -11.05
C THR A 143 -16.85 -10.74 -11.56
N LYS A 144 -15.58 -11.15 -11.58
CA LYS A 144 -14.44 -10.36 -12.05
C LYS A 144 -14.12 -10.53 -13.53
N GLY A 145 -14.88 -11.36 -14.25
CA GLY A 145 -14.62 -11.65 -15.66
C GLY A 145 -13.33 -12.42 -15.91
N LEU A 146 -12.84 -13.14 -14.90
CA LEU A 146 -11.70 -14.06 -14.99
C LEU A 146 -12.17 -15.44 -15.47
N SER A 147 -11.23 -16.32 -15.81
CA SER A 147 -11.54 -17.74 -15.99
C SER A 147 -11.98 -18.34 -14.65
N ALA A 148 -13.20 -18.86 -14.59
CA ALA A 148 -13.79 -19.47 -13.40
C ALA A 148 -13.33 -20.93 -13.22
N ASP A 149 -12.02 -21.13 -13.10
CA ASP A 149 -11.38 -22.44 -12.98
C ASP A 149 -11.24 -22.95 -11.53
N GLY A 150 -11.64 -22.14 -10.55
CA GLY A 150 -11.55 -22.47 -9.13
C GLY A 150 -10.12 -22.44 -8.57
N ILE A 151 -9.16 -21.87 -9.31
CA ILE A 151 -7.74 -21.80 -8.95
C ILE A 151 -7.36 -20.35 -8.61
N VAL A 152 -6.77 -20.15 -7.44
CA VAL A 152 -6.19 -18.84 -7.08
C VAL A 152 -4.78 -18.75 -7.65
N GLY A 153 -4.70 -18.48 -8.95
CA GLY A 153 -3.45 -18.20 -9.68
C GLY A 153 -3.07 -16.71 -9.68
N PRO A 154 -1.98 -16.31 -10.36
CA PRO A 154 -1.47 -14.93 -10.33
C PRO A 154 -2.50 -13.85 -10.71
N GLN A 155 -3.36 -14.12 -11.70
CA GLN A 155 -4.41 -13.19 -12.10
C GLN A 155 -5.51 -13.06 -11.04
N THR A 156 -5.94 -14.19 -10.47
CA THR A 156 -6.90 -14.21 -9.36
C THR A 156 -6.34 -13.47 -8.15
N TRP A 157 -5.07 -13.70 -7.78
CA TRP A 157 -4.38 -12.96 -6.72
C TRP A 157 -4.33 -11.46 -6.97
N GLN A 158 -3.98 -11.06 -8.20
CA GLN A 158 -3.92 -9.65 -8.57
C GLN A 158 -5.29 -8.98 -8.44
N SER A 159 -6.37 -9.64 -8.88
CA SER A 159 -7.72 -9.13 -8.68
C SER A 159 -8.16 -9.13 -7.21
N LEU A 160 -7.84 -10.18 -6.45
CA LEU A 160 -8.17 -10.26 -5.02
C LEU A 160 -7.51 -9.14 -4.22
N LEU A 161 -6.26 -8.80 -4.54
CA LEU A 161 -5.47 -7.82 -3.79
C LEU A 161 -5.64 -6.39 -4.32
N GLY A 162 -5.69 -6.23 -5.64
CA GLY A 162 -5.74 -4.94 -6.33
C GLY A 162 -7.14 -4.34 -6.50
N GLU A 163 -8.21 -5.13 -6.42
CA GLU A 163 -9.58 -4.62 -6.42
C GLU A 163 -10.25 -4.78 -5.07
N GLY A 164 -11.20 -3.89 -4.77
CA GLY A 164 -11.98 -3.95 -3.54
C GLY A 164 -11.14 -3.87 -2.28
N GLY A 165 -9.97 -3.22 -2.30
CA GLY A 165 -9.27 -2.81 -1.09
C GLY A 165 -10.21 -1.95 -0.24
N GLY A 166 -10.95 -2.56 0.68
CA GLY A 166 -11.28 -1.88 1.93
C GLY A 166 -9.93 -1.52 2.56
N ASP A 167 -9.60 -0.27 2.85
CA ASP A 167 -10.43 0.93 3.05
C ASP A 167 -11.66 0.71 3.94
N ASP A 168 -11.65 -0.33 4.77
CA ASP A 168 -12.42 -0.46 5.99
C ASP A 168 -11.59 0.03 7.19
N GLY A 169 -11.25 1.33 7.14
CA GLY A 169 -11.31 2.24 8.28
C GLY A 169 -10.48 1.91 9.53
N GLY A 170 -9.16 2.13 9.45
CA GLY A 170 -8.32 2.23 10.65
C GLY A 170 -6.85 2.61 10.42
N GLY A 171 -6.30 2.39 9.23
CA GLY A 171 -4.94 2.80 8.87
C GLY A 171 -4.95 4.12 8.13
N CYS A 172 -4.10 5.06 8.53
CA CYS A 172 -3.99 6.34 7.84
C CYS A 172 -3.43 6.14 6.43
N ALA A 173 -4.20 6.50 5.40
CA ALA A 173 -3.74 6.41 4.02
C ALA A 173 -2.66 7.47 3.76
N VAL A 174 -1.39 7.06 3.83
CA VAL A 174 -0.25 7.94 3.53
C VAL A 174 -0.11 8.08 2.00
N PRO A 175 -0.22 9.30 1.43
CA PRO A 175 -0.01 9.51 0.01
C PRO A 175 1.36 9.03 -0.47
N ALA A 176 1.40 8.43 -1.67
CA ALA A 176 2.65 7.92 -2.24
C ALA A 176 3.65 9.03 -2.60
N GLU A 177 3.14 10.23 -2.91
CA GLU A 177 3.93 11.41 -3.22
C GLU A 177 3.99 12.38 -2.03
N PRO A 178 5.16 12.97 -1.73
CA PRO A 178 5.27 14.07 -0.77
C PRO A 178 4.50 15.32 -1.21
N ASP A 179 3.85 16.00 -0.25
CA ASP A 179 3.17 17.27 -0.49
C ASP A 179 4.19 18.42 -0.61
N PRO A 180 4.29 19.11 -1.76
CA PRO A 180 5.22 20.22 -1.95
C PRO A 180 5.07 21.35 -0.93
N GLU A 181 3.86 21.67 -0.49
CA GLU A 181 3.65 22.75 0.49
C GLU A 181 4.10 22.35 1.89
N VAL A 182 3.99 21.06 2.24
CA VAL A 182 4.55 20.51 3.48
C VAL A 182 6.08 20.54 3.42
N LEU A 183 6.70 20.06 2.34
CA LEU A 183 8.16 20.13 2.13
C LEU A 183 8.68 21.57 2.31
N LYS A 184 8.03 22.52 1.63
CA LYS A 184 8.37 23.94 1.67
C LYS A 184 8.23 24.52 3.07
N THR A 185 7.15 24.20 3.78
CA THR A 185 6.88 24.74 5.11
C THR A 185 7.88 24.20 6.14
N VAL A 186 8.13 22.89 6.15
CA VAL A 186 9.13 22.27 7.05
C VAL A 186 10.51 22.87 6.81
N TYR A 187 10.93 22.98 5.54
CA TYR A 187 12.22 23.59 5.17
C TYR A 187 12.33 25.04 5.64
N ARG A 188 11.31 25.87 5.36
CA ARG A 188 11.30 27.29 5.76
C ARG A 188 11.37 27.46 7.28
N THR A 189 10.59 26.69 8.04
CA THR A 189 10.62 26.75 9.50
C THR A 189 12.00 26.37 10.04
N GLY A 190 12.67 25.37 9.46
CA GLY A 190 14.05 25.03 9.84
C GLY A 190 15.03 26.19 9.58
N ILE A 191 14.95 26.83 8.41
CA ILE A 191 15.78 27.99 8.08
C ILE A 191 15.52 29.17 9.03
N GLU A 192 14.27 29.48 9.33
CA GLU A 192 13.88 30.55 10.25
C GLU A 192 14.40 30.32 11.68
N LEU A 193 14.51 29.05 12.09
CA LEU A 193 15.09 28.65 13.38
C LEU A 193 16.62 28.55 13.37
N GLY A 194 17.26 28.74 12.21
CA GLY A 194 18.71 28.64 12.06
C GLY A 194 19.24 27.22 12.33
N VAL A 195 18.48 26.18 11.96
CA VAL A 195 18.93 24.79 12.12
C VAL A 195 20.15 24.52 11.25
N THR A 196 21.08 23.69 11.75
CA THR A 196 22.20 23.18 10.94
C THR A 196 21.71 22.17 9.90
N ASP A 197 22.48 21.91 8.84
CA ASP A 197 22.16 20.90 7.81
C ASP A 197 21.81 19.54 8.40
N ARG A 198 22.55 19.09 9.43
CA ARG A 198 22.26 17.83 10.13
C ARG A 198 20.90 17.82 10.82
N VAL A 199 20.50 18.94 11.41
CA VAL A 199 19.19 19.06 12.07
C VAL A 199 18.08 19.19 11.04
N MET A 200 18.32 19.87 9.90
CA MET A 200 17.39 19.89 8.77
C MET A 200 17.15 18.48 8.25
N LEU A 201 18.23 17.72 8.03
CA LEU A 201 18.18 16.32 7.60
C LEU A 201 17.37 15.47 8.58
N ALA A 202 17.61 15.60 9.89
CA ALA A 202 16.85 14.87 10.92
C ALA A 202 15.34 15.15 10.83
N GLY A 203 14.95 16.40 10.55
CA GLY A 203 13.53 16.75 10.35
C GLY A 203 12.94 16.11 9.10
N PHE A 204 13.67 16.11 7.98
CA PHE A 204 13.20 15.47 6.76
C PHE A 204 13.16 13.94 6.85
N GLU A 205 14.14 13.31 7.49
CA GLU A 205 14.10 11.86 7.76
C GLU A 205 12.90 11.49 8.63
N ALA A 206 12.63 12.28 9.68
CA ALA A 206 11.43 12.10 10.50
C ALA A 206 10.16 12.22 9.63
N GLY A 207 9.96 13.33 8.92
CA GLY A 207 8.74 13.51 8.13
C GLY A 207 8.57 12.48 7.00
N VAL A 208 9.67 11.99 6.40
CA VAL A 208 9.62 10.89 5.42
C VAL A 208 9.13 9.60 6.06
N VAL A 209 9.72 9.21 7.19
CA VAL A 209 9.36 7.96 7.89
C VAL A 209 7.93 8.03 8.44
N GLU A 210 7.55 9.17 9.03
CA GLU A 210 6.27 9.30 9.73
C GLU A 210 5.08 9.46 8.77
N SER A 211 5.23 10.21 7.67
CA SER A 211 4.09 10.54 6.81
C SER A 211 4.42 10.67 5.33
N ASN A 212 5.62 10.25 4.90
CA ASN A 212 6.13 10.55 3.57
C ASN A 212 6.05 12.05 3.24
N MET A 213 6.27 12.92 4.23
CA MET A 213 6.13 14.37 4.16
C MET A 213 4.72 14.86 3.74
N ASN A 214 3.67 14.23 4.28
CA ASN A 214 2.27 14.67 4.13
C ASN A 214 1.67 15.10 5.48
N ASN A 215 0.73 16.04 5.47
CA ASN A 215 0.06 16.49 6.70
C ASN A 215 -1.22 15.69 6.93
N LEU A 216 -1.11 14.60 7.68
CA LEU A 216 -2.16 13.60 7.82
C LEU A 216 -3.10 13.91 8.99
N ASP A 217 -4.41 13.80 8.78
CA ASP A 217 -5.44 13.93 9.83
C ASP A 217 -5.72 12.60 10.55
N CYS A 218 -4.86 11.61 10.31
CA CYS A 218 -4.93 10.27 10.85
C CYS A 218 -3.52 9.74 11.19
N GLY A 219 -3.47 8.62 11.92
CA GLY A 219 -2.24 7.98 12.34
C GLY A 219 -2.47 6.82 13.29
N ASP A 220 -1.39 6.19 13.78
CA ASP A 220 -1.50 5.24 14.90
C ASP A 220 -2.01 5.97 16.15
N ARG A 221 -3.03 5.42 16.81
CA ARG A 221 -3.71 6.02 17.97
C ARG A 221 -4.29 7.42 17.68
N ASP A 222 -3.72 8.46 18.29
CA ASP A 222 -4.07 9.88 18.12
C ASP A 222 -2.94 10.66 17.44
N SER A 223 -2.05 9.98 16.72
CA SER A 223 -0.96 10.62 15.98
C SER A 223 -1.51 11.43 14.81
N LEU A 224 -0.96 12.63 14.61
CA LEU A 224 -1.41 13.57 13.59
C LEU A 224 -0.24 14.29 12.93
N GLY A 225 -0.52 14.83 11.74
CA GLY A 225 0.35 15.73 11.01
C GLY A 225 1.60 15.09 10.41
N VAL A 226 2.48 15.96 9.91
CA VAL A 226 3.70 15.57 9.17
C VAL A 226 4.70 14.72 9.96
N PHE A 227 4.68 14.83 11.28
CA PHE A 227 5.57 14.08 12.17
C PHE A 227 4.82 13.03 13.00
N GLN A 228 3.55 12.75 12.70
CA GLN A 228 2.73 11.79 13.47
C GLN A 228 2.82 12.03 14.98
N GLN A 229 2.76 13.30 15.38
CA GLN A 229 2.89 13.71 16.78
C GLN A 229 1.58 13.46 17.52
N ARG A 230 1.68 13.07 18.80
CA ARG A 230 0.51 12.68 19.61
C ARG A 230 0.13 13.76 20.61
N PRO A 231 -1.10 14.32 20.54
CA PRO A 231 -1.62 15.21 21.58
C PRO A 231 -1.54 14.61 22.98
N SER A 232 -1.87 13.32 23.12
CA SER A 232 -1.80 12.61 24.41
C SER A 232 -0.39 12.47 24.99
N GLN A 233 0.66 12.70 24.20
CA GLN A 233 2.06 12.72 24.66
C GLN A 233 2.58 14.15 24.89
N GLY A 234 1.71 15.17 24.80
CA GLY A 234 2.05 16.56 25.11
C GLY A 234 2.67 17.35 23.97
N TRP A 235 2.59 16.86 22.72
CA TRP A 235 3.13 17.57 21.55
C TRP A 235 2.33 18.82 21.14
N GLY A 236 1.10 18.96 21.62
CA GLY A 236 0.19 20.07 21.29
C GLY A 236 -1.27 19.61 21.21
N THR A 237 -2.20 20.51 20.91
CA THR A 237 -3.58 20.10 20.55
C THR A 237 -3.63 19.54 19.12
N PRO A 238 -4.68 18.79 18.74
CA PRO A 238 -4.86 18.34 17.36
C PRO A 238 -4.74 19.48 16.33
N GLU A 239 -5.35 20.63 16.60
CA GLU A 239 -5.30 21.81 15.71
C GLU A 239 -3.89 22.38 15.58
N GLN A 240 -3.12 22.35 16.66
CA GLN A 240 -1.73 22.79 16.66
C GLN A 240 -0.84 21.81 15.88
N ILE A 241 -1.01 20.50 16.08
CA ILE A 241 -0.21 19.48 15.40
C ILE A 241 -0.51 19.45 13.89
N MET A 242 -1.77 19.68 13.49
CA MET A 242 -2.13 19.81 12.08
C MET A 242 -1.59 21.09 11.41
N ASN A 243 -1.02 22.02 12.18
CA ASN A 243 -0.29 23.15 11.63
C ASN A 243 1.19 22.77 11.42
N VAL A 244 1.60 22.62 10.15
CA VAL A 244 2.93 22.15 9.78
C VAL A 244 4.05 23.02 10.37
N SER A 245 3.89 24.35 10.43
CA SER A 245 4.89 25.23 11.04
C SER A 245 5.02 25.02 12.55
N TYR A 246 3.89 24.81 13.24
CA TYR A 246 3.90 24.49 14.67
C TYR A 246 4.58 23.14 14.92
N ALA A 247 4.17 22.09 14.21
CA ALA A 247 4.73 20.74 14.35
C ALA A 247 6.25 20.74 14.08
N SER A 248 6.68 21.47 13.05
CA SER A 248 8.10 21.67 12.70
C SER A 248 8.86 22.42 13.79
N ASN A 249 8.28 23.48 14.35
CA ASN A 249 8.91 24.23 15.44
C ASN A 249 9.06 23.35 16.70
N ALA A 250 8.02 22.58 17.03
CA ALA A 250 8.00 21.64 18.14
C ALA A 250 9.05 20.54 17.99
N PHE A 251 9.31 20.07 16.77
CA PHE A 251 10.38 19.10 16.48
C PHE A 251 11.78 19.73 16.49
N PHE A 252 12.00 20.83 15.75
CA PHE A 252 13.34 21.40 15.57
C PHE A 252 13.92 22.00 16.85
N THR A 253 13.08 22.60 17.70
CA THR A 253 13.54 23.25 18.95
C THR A 253 14.31 22.30 19.88
N PRO A 254 13.81 21.10 20.22
CA PRO A 254 14.60 20.11 20.94
C PRO A 254 15.72 19.48 20.09
N ALA A 255 15.51 19.27 18.78
CA ALA A 255 16.53 18.69 17.89
C ALA A 255 17.84 19.51 17.86
N ILE A 256 17.74 20.84 17.83
CA ILE A 256 18.90 21.75 17.90
C ILE A 256 19.74 21.46 19.16
N LYS A 257 19.08 21.32 20.32
CA LYS A 257 19.75 21.07 21.60
C LYS A 257 20.39 19.68 21.63
N VAL A 258 19.67 18.67 21.15
CA VAL A 258 20.16 17.28 21.06
C VAL A 258 21.42 17.22 20.20
N ALA A 259 21.37 17.78 18.99
CA ALA A 259 22.49 17.76 18.05
C ALA A 259 23.71 18.53 18.58
N ALA A 260 23.49 19.68 19.25
CA ALA A 260 24.56 20.47 19.84
C ALA A 260 25.27 19.73 20.99
N ASN A 261 24.50 19.03 21.84
CA ASN A 261 25.04 18.28 22.97
C ASN A 261 25.67 16.94 22.56
N ASN A 262 25.34 16.43 21.37
CA ASN A 262 25.79 15.13 20.87
C ASN A 262 26.40 15.27 19.47
N PRO A 263 27.61 15.83 19.35
CA PRO A 263 28.23 16.10 18.06
C PRO A 263 28.49 14.84 17.22
N GLY A 264 28.58 13.66 17.84
CA GLY A 264 28.78 12.39 17.15
C GLY A 264 27.51 11.69 16.64
N MET A 265 26.31 12.21 16.94
CA MET A 265 25.07 11.60 16.45
C MET A 265 24.85 11.84 14.95
N SER A 266 24.33 10.83 14.26
CA SER A 266 23.75 10.98 12.91
C SER A 266 22.49 11.84 12.94
N ALA A 267 22.00 12.24 11.77
CA ALA A 267 20.72 12.93 11.67
C ALA A 267 19.56 12.06 12.18
N GLY A 268 19.55 10.77 11.85
CA GLY A 268 18.50 9.87 12.28
C GLY A 268 18.53 9.61 13.78
N GLN A 269 19.71 9.56 14.39
CA GLN A 269 19.85 9.49 15.85
C GLN A 269 19.33 10.75 16.55
N VAL A 270 19.50 11.93 15.94
CA VAL A 270 18.91 13.17 16.44
C VAL A 270 17.38 13.11 16.33
N ALA A 271 16.84 12.69 15.18
CA ALA A 271 15.40 12.53 14.96
C ALA A 271 14.77 11.57 15.97
N GLN A 272 15.39 10.41 16.17
CA GLN A 272 14.97 9.43 17.16
C GLN A 272 14.99 9.97 18.59
N SER A 273 16.01 10.73 18.95
CA SER A 273 16.12 11.30 20.30
C SER A 273 15.00 12.31 20.59
N VAL A 274 14.41 12.90 19.56
CA VAL A 274 13.30 13.87 19.65
C VAL A 274 11.95 13.19 19.61
N GLN A 275 11.72 12.31 18.64
CA GLN A 275 10.43 11.63 18.43
C GLN A 275 10.21 10.48 19.40
N VAL A 276 11.29 9.85 19.88
CA VAL A 276 11.25 8.66 20.73
C VAL A 276 10.34 7.58 20.13
N SER A 277 10.52 7.34 18.83
CA SER A 277 9.81 6.29 18.12
C SER A 277 10.24 4.91 18.63
N ALA A 278 9.42 3.89 18.43
CA ALA A 278 9.77 2.52 18.82
C ALA A 278 10.91 1.91 17.96
N TYR A 279 11.42 2.64 16.95
CA TYR A 279 12.31 2.12 15.91
C TYR A 279 13.45 3.09 15.57
N PRO A 280 14.54 3.10 16.37
CA PRO A 280 15.61 4.07 16.26
C PRO A 280 16.37 4.07 14.93
N ASP A 281 16.46 2.91 14.26
CA ASP A 281 17.31 2.74 13.07
C ASP A 281 16.62 3.19 11.75
N ARG A 282 15.36 3.63 11.80
CA ARG A 282 14.56 3.94 10.60
C ARG A 282 14.92 5.24 9.91
N TYR A 283 15.33 6.24 10.69
CA TYR A 283 15.56 7.58 10.14
C TYR A 283 16.83 7.62 9.28
N ASP A 284 17.91 6.96 9.72
CA ASP A 284 19.15 6.87 8.93
C ASP A 284 18.94 6.05 7.63
N ALA A 285 17.97 5.13 7.58
CA ALA A 285 17.69 4.33 6.39
C ALA A 285 17.12 5.14 5.22
N VAL A 286 16.56 6.33 5.47
CA VAL A 286 15.94 7.19 4.44
C VAL A 286 16.78 8.43 4.12
N GLU A 287 18.02 8.52 4.59
CA GLU A 287 18.90 9.69 4.43
C GLU A 287 18.95 10.20 2.97
N ALA A 288 19.16 9.29 2.00
CA ALA A 288 19.23 9.66 0.59
C ALA A 288 17.92 10.28 0.06
N THR A 289 16.77 9.73 0.48
CA THR A 289 15.45 10.26 0.12
C THR A 289 15.23 11.62 0.77
N ALA A 290 15.56 11.77 2.05
CA ALA A 290 15.44 13.02 2.78
C ALA A 290 16.29 14.13 2.15
N LEU A 291 17.55 13.84 1.79
CA LEU A 291 18.43 14.77 1.07
C LEU A 291 17.83 15.22 -0.27
N ALA A 292 17.28 14.30 -1.06
CA ALA A 292 16.63 14.65 -2.33
C ALA A 292 15.41 15.57 -2.13
N LEU A 293 14.63 15.33 -1.08
CA LEU A 293 13.47 16.17 -0.74
C LEU A 293 13.87 17.55 -0.20
N ILE A 294 15.00 17.67 0.50
CA ILE A 294 15.57 18.97 0.90
C ILE A 294 15.94 19.78 -0.33
N GLU A 295 16.62 19.17 -1.32
CA GLU A 295 16.95 19.85 -2.58
C GLU A 295 15.69 20.25 -3.36
N ARG A 296 14.67 19.40 -3.37
CA ARG A 296 13.36 19.74 -3.96
C ARG A 296 12.73 20.93 -3.24
N ALA A 297 12.74 20.95 -1.91
CA ALA A 297 12.16 22.03 -1.10
C ALA A 297 12.85 23.39 -1.33
N LYS A 298 14.17 23.40 -1.57
CA LYS A 298 14.93 24.62 -1.93
C LYS A 298 14.43 25.29 -3.21
N GLY A 299 13.85 24.52 -4.13
CA GLY A 299 13.33 25.00 -5.40
C GLY A 299 11.88 25.50 -5.39
N LEU A 300 11.17 25.42 -4.27
CA LEU A 300 9.73 25.74 -4.14
C LEU A 300 9.46 27.13 -3.53
#